data_AF-A0AAD5L7N7-F1
#
_entry.id   AF-A0AAD5L7N7-F1
#
_cell.length_a   1.000
_cell.length_b   1.000
_cell.length_c   1.000
_cell.angle_alpha   90.00
_cell.angle_beta   90.00
_cell.angle_gamma   90.00
#
_symmetry.space_group_name_H-M   'P 1'
#
loop_
_entity.id
_entity.type
_entity.pdbx_description
1 polymer ?
#
loop_
_entity_poly.entity_id
_entity_poly.type
_entity_poly.pdbx_seq_one_letter_code
_entity_poly.pdbx_strand_id
1 'polypeptide(L)'
;MAGFVSQVAKAEAEAEAITEAEASPSESPSACVSSAQRRRSAVLPPRLNGCVTFLGTGCAIPSKYRNVTGIHLEFPADSDADADADLDSDAETHGDDSAAAVESSRAAWSGMMLDCGEGSLGQLYRCTNGDEQCLRALVRRLKCVWISHNHADHHLGLLRLLSYRHTG
;
A
#
# COMPACT_ATOMS: atom_id res chain seq x y z
N MET A 1 -39.66 -11.76 14.89
CA MET A 1 -39.17 -10.56 14.18
C MET A 1 -39.08 -9.37 15.16
N ALA A 2 -38.28 -9.51 16.22
CA ALA A 2 -38.14 -8.51 17.29
C ALA A 2 -36.81 -8.64 18.05
N GLY A 3 -35.74 -9.09 17.37
CA GLY A 3 -34.44 -9.37 18.01
C GLY A 3 -33.24 -8.63 17.43
N PHE A 4 -33.39 -7.95 16.29
CA PHE A 4 -32.25 -7.34 15.56
C PHE A 4 -32.20 -5.80 15.66
N VAL A 5 -33.25 -5.16 16.21
CA VAL A 5 -33.32 -3.69 16.35
C VAL A 5 -32.72 -3.22 17.70
N SER A 6 -32.42 -4.12 18.64
CA SER A 6 -31.93 -3.74 19.97
C SER A 6 -30.42 -3.50 20.08
N GLN A 7 -29.62 -3.86 19.06
CA GLN A 7 -28.16 -3.74 19.14
C GLN A 7 -27.60 -2.44 18.54
N VAL A 8 -28.38 -1.68 17.77
CA VAL A 8 -27.94 -0.40 17.19
C VAL A 8 -28.12 0.75 18.19
N ALA A 9 -29.13 0.70 19.07
CA ALA A 9 -29.43 1.77 20.03
C ALA A 9 -28.46 1.85 21.23
N LYS A 10 -27.55 0.90 21.42
CA LYS A 10 -26.62 0.89 22.57
C LYS A 10 -25.25 1.50 22.25
N ALA A 11 -24.91 1.72 20.98
CA ALA A 11 -23.61 2.26 20.58
C ALA A 11 -23.59 3.81 20.47
N GLU A 12 -24.75 4.46 20.34
CA GLU A 12 -24.83 5.92 20.16
C GLU A 12 -24.97 6.71 21.47
N ALA A 13 -25.24 6.03 22.60
CA ALA A 13 -25.47 6.68 23.90
C ALA A 13 -24.21 6.89 24.77
N GLU A 14 -23.03 6.43 24.33
CA GLU A 14 -21.77 6.58 25.10
C GLU A 14 -20.81 7.63 24.49
N ALA A 15 -21.21 8.31 23.41
CA ALA A 15 -20.36 9.28 22.69
C ALA A 15 -20.60 10.75 23.06
N GLU A 16 -21.58 11.08 23.90
CA GLU A 16 -22.02 12.48 24.12
C GLU A 16 -22.03 12.90 25.61
N ALA A 17 -20.99 12.51 26.36
CA ALA A 17 -20.92 12.85 27.79
C ALA A 17 -19.50 13.14 28.30
N ILE A 18 -18.65 13.88 27.59
CA ILE A 18 -17.47 14.52 28.21
C ILE A 18 -17.13 15.85 27.52
N THR A 19 -17.87 16.92 27.84
CA THR A 19 -17.34 18.28 27.75
C THR A 19 -17.99 19.16 28.81
N GLU A 20 -17.13 19.96 29.46
CA GLU A 20 -17.40 21.09 30.37
C GLU A 20 -17.42 20.79 31.89
N ALA A 21 -16.28 21.05 32.53
CA ALA A 21 -16.22 21.75 33.82
C ALA A 21 -14.83 22.35 34.09
N GLU A 22 -14.77 23.68 33.98
CA GLU A 22 -14.08 24.64 34.85
C GLU A 22 -12.54 24.73 34.91
N ALA A 23 -12.04 25.86 34.42
CA ALA A 23 -10.74 26.42 34.72
C ALA A 23 -10.83 27.39 35.93
N SER A 24 -9.95 27.24 36.92
CA SER A 24 -9.56 28.34 37.81
C SER A 24 -8.11 28.19 38.32
N PRO A 25 -7.42 29.30 38.69
CA PRO A 25 -5.96 29.38 38.73
C PRO A 25 -5.36 29.36 40.15
N SER A 26 -4.04 29.14 40.24
CA SER A 26 -3.13 29.09 41.41
C SER A 26 -2.74 27.64 41.78
N GLU A 27 -1.48 27.21 41.85
CA GLU A 27 -0.28 27.83 42.42
C GLU A 27 0.99 27.49 41.59
N SER A 28 2.10 28.21 41.83
CA SER A 28 3.41 28.03 41.17
C SER A 28 4.46 27.51 42.17
N PRO A 29 5.75 27.38 41.80
CA PRO A 29 6.38 26.23 41.17
C PRO A 29 7.37 25.51 42.12
N SER A 30 7.48 24.18 42.06
CA SER A 30 8.57 23.45 42.72
C SER A 30 9.40 22.66 41.72
N ALA A 31 10.71 22.77 41.87
CA ALA A 31 11.74 22.52 40.90
C ALA A 31 12.11 21.04 40.72
N CYS A 32 12.71 20.78 39.55
CA CYS A 32 13.73 19.78 39.19
C CYS A 32 13.45 18.32 39.62
N VAL A 33 13.49 17.36 38.68
CA VAL A 33 14.75 16.70 38.32
C VAL A 33 14.84 16.45 36.81
N SER A 34 16.02 16.76 36.27
CA SER A 34 16.50 16.39 34.94
C SER A 34 16.28 14.91 34.59
N SER A 35 15.40 14.65 33.62
CA SER A 35 15.74 13.64 32.61
C SER A 35 16.16 14.42 31.38
N ALA A 36 17.49 14.55 31.21
CA ALA A 36 18.09 15.09 30.02
C ALA A 36 17.29 14.60 28.80
N GLN A 37 16.54 15.53 28.18
CA GLN A 37 15.96 15.34 26.86
C GLN A 37 17.18 15.21 25.95
N ARG A 38 17.76 13.99 25.92
CA ARG A 38 18.81 13.61 24.99
C ARG A 38 18.11 13.73 23.66
N ARG A 39 18.22 14.92 23.05
CA ARG A 39 17.98 15.11 21.63
C ARG A 39 18.97 14.16 20.98
N ARG A 40 18.59 12.89 20.87
CA ARG A 40 19.20 11.97 19.95
C ARG A 40 18.96 12.70 18.65
N SER A 41 20.00 13.36 18.14
CA SER A 41 20.17 13.46 16.70
C SER A 41 20.28 12.00 16.26
N ALA A 42 19.13 11.33 16.19
CA ALA A 42 19.01 9.99 15.71
C ALA A 42 19.25 10.20 14.22
N VAL A 43 20.47 9.95 13.79
CA VAL A 43 20.77 9.70 12.39
C VAL A 43 19.69 8.71 11.96
N LEU A 44 18.73 9.19 11.16
CA LEU A 44 17.68 8.34 10.65
C LEU A 44 18.37 7.20 9.89
N PRO A 45 17.85 5.97 9.96
CA PRO A 45 18.40 4.89 9.15
C PRO A 45 18.45 5.33 7.69
N PRO A 46 19.41 4.80 6.89
CA PRO A 46 19.50 5.11 5.48
C PRO A 46 18.12 4.95 4.83
N ARG A 47 17.73 5.95 4.02
CA ARG A 47 16.44 5.92 3.33
C ARG A 47 16.48 4.80 2.30
N LEU A 48 15.44 3.98 2.27
CA LEU A 48 15.25 2.96 1.26
C LEU A 48 14.79 3.62 -0.05
N ASN A 49 15.46 3.30 -1.16
CA ASN A 49 15.12 3.78 -2.50
C ASN A 49 13.98 2.93 -3.08
N GLY A 50 12.76 3.22 -2.67
CA GLY A 50 11.55 2.53 -3.13
C GLY A 50 10.53 3.48 -3.78
N CYS A 51 9.46 2.91 -4.33
CA CYS A 51 8.35 3.65 -4.93
C CYS A 51 7.05 3.33 -4.20
N VAL A 52 6.18 4.33 -4.03
CA VAL A 52 4.82 4.16 -3.50
C VAL A 52 3.84 4.68 -4.54
N THR A 53 2.98 3.79 -5.03
CA THR A 53 1.95 4.13 -6.02
C THR A 53 0.57 3.93 -5.41
N PHE A 54 -0.20 5.01 -5.33
CA PHE A 54 -1.59 4.96 -4.87
C PHE A 54 -2.52 4.61 -6.05
N LEU A 55 -3.06 3.39 -6.03
CA LEU A 55 -4.02 2.89 -7.03
C LEU A 55 -5.45 3.34 -6.70
N GLY A 56 -5.71 3.60 -5.42
CA GLY A 56 -6.94 4.24 -4.98
C GLY A 56 -6.84 4.75 -3.56
N THR A 57 -7.63 5.79 -3.28
CA THR A 57 -7.61 6.57 -2.03
C THR A 57 -9.02 6.86 -1.51
N GLY A 58 -10.04 6.25 -2.12
CA GLY A 58 -11.44 6.31 -1.69
C GLY A 58 -11.76 5.28 -0.61
N CYS A 59 -12.90 5.48 0.06
CA CYS A 59 -13.42 4.61 1.11
C CYS A 59 -14.83 4.12 0.76
N ALA A 60 -15.19 2.91 1.22
CA ALA A 60 -16.47 2.23 1.08
C ALA A 60 -16.94 1.97 -0.37
N ILE A 61 -17.10 3.00 -1.19
CA ILE A 61 -17.64 2.93 -2.55
C ILE A 61 -16.74 3.76 -3.49
N PRO A 62 -16.38 3.25 -4.68
CA PRO A 62 -15.68 4.05 -5.69
C PRO A 62 -16.45 5.32 -6.05
N SER A 63 -15.73 6.41 -6.27
CA SER A 63 -16.28 7.71 -6.69
C SER A 63 -15.77 8.09 -8.07
N LYS A 64 -16.32 9.18 -8.64
CA LYS A 64 -15.87 9.73 -9.93
C LYS A 64 -14.36 10.02 -9.98
N TYR A 65 -13.75 10.38 -8.85
CA TYR A 65 -12.36 10.86 -8.79
C TYR A 65 -11.40 9.93 -8.05
N ARG A 66 -11.95 8.99 -7.28
CA ARG A 66 -11.16 8.08 -6.45
C ARG A 66 -11.76 6.69 -6.50
N ASN A 67 -10.95 5.74 -6.90
CA ASN A 67 -11.23 4.33 -6.67
C ASN A 67 -11.05 3.98 -5.17
N VAL A 68 -11.59 2.83 -4.74
CA VAL A 68 -11.35 2.27 -3.40
C VAL A 68 -9.87 1.92 -3.18
N THR A 69 -9.49 1.65 -1.94
CA THR A 69 -8.08 1.52 -1.52
C THR A 69 -7.27 0.49 -2.32
N GLY A 70 -6.00 0.81 -2.51
CA GLY A 70 -4.98 -0.07 -3.07
C GLY A 70 -3.67 0.69 -3.18
N ILE A 71 -2.61 0.18 -2.57
CA ILE A 71 -1.29 0.83 -2.54
C ILE A 71 -0.25 -0.19 -2.98
N HIS A 72 0.49 0.14 -4.04
CA HIS A 72 1.62 -0.65 -4.52
C HIS A 72 2.92 -0.08 -3.97
N LEU A 73 3.74 -0.94 -3.37
CA LEU A 73 5.05 -0.62 -2.85
C LEU A 73 6.11 -1.37 -3.66
N GLU A 74 7.14 -0.66 -4.10
CA GLU A 74 8.32 -1.23 -4.74
C GLU A 74 9.52 -1.05 -3.81
N PHE A 75 10.21 -2.14 -3.54
CA PHE A 75 11.44 -2.17 -2.77
C PHE A 75 12.59 -2.55 -3.71
N PRO A 76 13.79 -1.95 -3.54
CA PRO A 76 14.97 -2.45 -4.21
C PRO A 76 15.21 -3.89 -3.73
N ALA A 77 15.47 -4.81 -4.66
CA ALA A 77 15.81 -6.18 -4.30
C ALA A 77 17.22 -6.21 -3.74
N ASP A 78 17.40 -7.03 -2.70
CA ASP A 78 18.73 -7.35 -2.21
C ASP A 78 19.42 -8.25 -3.24
N SER A 79 20.65 -7.91 -3.63
CA SER A 79 21.38 -8.56 -4.73
C SER A 79 21.62 -10.06 -4.57
N ASP A 80 21.29 -10.62 -3.40
CA ASP A 80 21.79 -11.92 -2.97
C ASP A 80 20.69 -12.97 -2.72
N ALA A 81 19.39 -12.63 -2.83
CA ALA A 81 18.30 -13.53 -2.40
C ALA A 81 17.19 -13.82 -3.43
N ASP A 82 17.10 -13.09 -4.54
CA ASP A 82 15.93 -13.12 -5.44
C ASP A 82 16.28 -13.33 -6.93
N ALA A 83 17.45 -13.92 -7.24
CA ALA A 83 17.89 -14.20 -8.62
C ALA A 83 17.08 -15.31 -9.37
N ASP A 84 15.96 -15.77 -8.82
CA ASP A 84 15.21 -16.95 -9.30
C ASP A 84 13.97 -16.62 -10.18
N ALA A 85 13.94 -15.52 -10.94
CA ALA A 85 12.76 -15.22 -11.78
C ALA A 85 12.99 -14.57 -13.16
N ASP A 86 14.23 -14.41 -13.64
CA ASP A 86 14.48 -13.80 -14.96
C ASP A 86 15.03 -14.85 -15.97
N LEU A 87 14.23 -15.88 -16.25
CA LEU A 87 14.36 -16.74 -17.43
C LEU A 87 13.01 -16.82 -18.16
N ASP A 88 12.62 -15.72 -18.82
CA ASP A 88 11.71 -15.79 -19.97
C ASP A 88 12.59 -15.80 -21.23
N SER A 89 12.88 -17.00 -21.72
CA SER A 89 13.65 -17.25 -22.95
C SER A 89 12.71 -17.44 -24.14
N ASP A 90 11.92 -16.43 -24.51
CA ASP A 90 11.11 -16.47 -25.76
C ASP A 90 11.00 -15.08 -26.43
N ALA A 91 12.08 -14.28 -26.35
CA ALA A 91 12.24 -13.11 -27.22
C ALA A 91 12.90 -13.53 -28.55
N GLU A 92 12.09 -14.05 -29.48
CA GLU A 92 12.48 -14.15 -30.89
C GLU A 92 12.82 -12.74 -31.41
N THR A 93 14.13 -12.48 -31.49
CA THR A 93 14.68 -11.18 -31.87
C THR A 93 14.85 -11.15 -33.37
N HIS A 94 13.98 -10.44 -34.08
CA HIS A 94 14.22 -10.03 -35.46
C HIS A 94 14.28 -8.49 -35.56
N GLY A 95 15.51 -7.97 -35.53
CA GLY A 95 15.89 -6.74 -36.23
C GLY A 95 16.02 -5.46 -35.38
N ASP A 96 17.16 -4.79 -35.61
CA ASP A 96 17.52 -3.39 -35.29
C ASP A 96 18.11 -3.11 -33.89
N ASP A 97 19.45 -3.18 -33.85
CA ASP A 97 20.33 -2.85 -32.72
C ASP A 97 20.60 -1.33 -32.65
N SER A 98 20.10 -0.64 -31.63
CA SER A 98 20.83 0.48 -30.98
C SER A 98 20.07 1.18 -29.84
N ALA A 99 18.76 1.00 -29.71
CA ALA A 99 17.98 1.65 -28.63
C ALA A 99 17.71 0.73 -27.41
N ALA A 100 17.75 -0.59 -27.60
CA ALA A 100 17.34 -1.58 -26.58
C ALA A 100 18.35 -1.80 -25.43
N ALA A 101 19.60 -1.34 -25.59
CA ALA A 101 20.66 -1.60 -24.61
C ALA A 101 20.62 -0.68 -23.37
N VAL A 102 19.78 0.35 -23.36
CA VAL A 102 19.70 1.34 -22.26
C VAL A 102 18.67 0.96 -21.19
N GLU A 103 17.80 -0.02 -21.45
CA GLU A 103 16.65 -0.35 -20.57
C GLU A 103 16.94 -1.50 -19.58
N SER A 104 18.12 -2.12 -19.68
CA SER A 104 18.50 -3.36 -18.95
C SER A 104 19.28 -3.12 -17.64
N SER A 105 19.01 -2.04 -16.90
CA SER A 105 19.60 -1.86 -15.56
C SER A 105 18.71 -1.15 -14.56
N ARG A 106 17.39 -1.30 -14.66
CA ARG A 106 16.56 -1.09 -13.48
C ARG A 106 16.92 -2.18 -12.48
N ALA A 107 17.58 -1.78 -11.39
CA ALA A 107 17.93 -2.67 -10.29
C ALA A 107 16.74 -3.60 -9.99
N ALA A 108 17.03 -4.89 -9.76
CA ALA A 108 16.01 -5.86 -9.37
C ALA A 108 15.18 -5.26 -8.22
N TRP A 109 13.87 -5.49 -8.23
CA TRP A 109 12.94 -4.92 -7.25
C TRP A 109 11.87 -5.94 -6.90
N SER A 110 11.38 -5.85 -5.66
CA SER A 110 10.33 -6.70 -5.12
C SER A 110 9.11 -5.86 -4.75
N GLY A 111 7.92 -6.35 -5.08
CA GLY A 111 6.67 -5.61 -4.90
C GLY A 111 5.84 -6.09 -3.71
N MET A 112 5.07 -5.20 -3.10
CA MET A 112 4.04 -5.52 -2.10
C MET A 112 2.78 -4.70 -2.38
N MET A 113 1.61 -5.30 -2.18
CA MET A 113 0.33 -4.58 -2.15
C MET A 113 -0.16 -4.40 -0.72
N LEU A 114 -0.54 -3.17 -0.35
CA LEU A 114 -1.33 -2.88 0.85
C LEU A 114 -2.78 -2.61 0.41
N ASP A 115 -3.68 -3.48 0.86
CA ASP A 115 -5.05 -3.62 0.38
C ASP A 115 -5.14 -3.87 -1.14
N CYS A 116 -6.26 -4.43 -1.57
CA CYS A 116 -6.55 -4.71 -2.96
C CYS A 116 -8.06 -4.54 -3.20
N GLY A 117 -8.53 -3.31 -3.11
CA GLY A 117 -9.90 -2.94 -3.43
C GLY A 117 -10.24 -3.21 -4.89
N GLU A 118 -11.54 -3.22 -5.20
CA GLU A 118 -12.05 -3.41 -6.56
C GLU A 118 -11.32 -2.50 -7.57
N GLY A 119 -10.99 -3.05 -8.74
CA GLY A 119 -10.33 -2.30 -9.80
C GLY A 119 -8.82 -2.11 -9.65
N SER A 120 -8.18 -2.55 -8.56
CA SER A 120 -6.72 -2.41 -8.34
C SER A 120 -5.86 -2.91 -9.51
N LEU A 121 -6.19 -4.08 -10.09
CA LEU A 121 -5.47 -4.60 -11.27
C LEU A 121 -5.62 -3.65 -12.49
N GLY A 122 -6.80 -3.09 -12.70
CA GLY A 122 -7.04 -2.11 -13.76
C GLY A 122 -6.28 -0.79 -13.53
N GLN A 123 -6.11 -0.38 -12.27
CA GLN A 123 -5.28 0.77 -11.93
C GLN A 123 -3.81 0.52 -12.26
N LEU A 124 -3.28 -0.67 -11.92
CA LEU A 124 -1.93 -1.08 -12.30
C LEU A 124 -1.75 -1.06 -13.83
N TYR A 125 -2.71 -1.60 -14.58
CA TYR A 125 -2.68 -1.57 -16.04
C TYR A 125 -2.63 -0.14 -16.61
N ARG A 126 -3.31 0.82 -15.98
CA ARG A 126 -3.19 2.23 -16.41
C ARG A 126 -1.83 2.84 -16.04
N CYS A 127 -1.24 2.43 -14.92
CA CYS A 127 0.11 2.85 -14.54
C CYS A 127 1.17 2.36 -15.54
N THR A 128 0.91 1.25 -16.24
CA THR A 128 1.77 0.75 -17.33
C THR A 128 1.41 1.34 -18.70
N ASN A 129 0.60 2.40 -18.74
CA ASN A 129 0.12 2.98 -20.00
C ASN A 129 -0.63 1.99 -20.92
N GLY A 130 -1.18 0.91 -20.35
CA GLY A 130 -1.84 -0.15 -21.09
C GLY A 130 -0.89 -1.22 -21.65
N ASP A 131 0.37 -1.27 -21.22
CA ASP A 131 1.28 -2.35 -21.56
C ASP A 131 1.00 -3.59 -20.69
N GLU A 132 0.59 -4.68 -21.34
CA GLU A 132 0.29 -5.95 -20.69
C GLU A 132 1.55 -6.71 -20.23
N GLN A 133 2.67 -6.59 -20.95
CA GLN A 133 3.94 -7.23 -20.55
C GLN A 133 4.48 -6.57 -19.29
N CYS A 134 4.46 -5.24 -19.24
CA CYS A 134 4.82 -4.48 -18.04
C CYS A 134 3.88 -4.79 -16.86
N LEU A 135 2.56 -4.90 -17.10
CA LEU A 135 1.61 -5.31 -16.05
C LEU A 135 1.92 -6.70 -15.51
N ARG A 136 2.24 -7.66 -16.40
CA ARG A 136 2.61 -9.02 -16.03
C ARG A 136 3.87 -9.05 -15.18
N ALA A 137 4.89 -8.29 -15.57
CA ALA A 137 6.12 -8.13 -14.80
C ALA A 137 5.82 -7.54 -13.41
N LEU A 138 4.98 -6.51 -13.32
CA LEU A 138 4.56 -5.92 -12.05
C LEU A 138 3.91 -6.96 -11.14
N VAL A 139 2.92 -7.68 -11.64
CA VAL A 139 2.15 -8.66 -10.86
C VAL A 139 2.99 -9.89 -10.47
N ARG A 140 3.90 -10.35 -11.34
CA ARG A 140 4.83 -11.45 -11.02
C ARG A 140 5.76 -11.08 -9.86
N ARG A 141 6.25 -9.83 -9.82
CA ARG A 141 7.16 -9.33 -8.79
C ARG A 141 6.50 -9.03 -7.44
N LEU A 142 5.17 -9.06 -7.34
CA LEU A 142 4.50 -8.99 -6.05
C LEU A 142 4.86 -10.20 -5.18
N LYS A 143 5.54 -9.97 -4.06
CA LYS A 143 5.88 -11.02 -3.09
C LYS A 143 4.80 -11.19 -2.02
N CYS A 144 4.02 -10.14 -1.76
CA CYS A 144 2.98 -10.14 -0.74
C CYS A 144 1.81 -9.23 -1.11
N VAL A 145 0.61 -9.64 -0.70
CA VAL A 145 -0.57 -8.76 -0.59
C VAL A 145 -1.04 -8.79 0.85
N TRP A 146 -0.98 -7.65 1.52
CA TRP A 146 -1.43 -7.51 2.90
C TRP A 146 -2.79 -6.81 2.93
N ILE A 147 -3.78 -7.48 3.50
CA ILE A 147 -5.14 -6.94 3.67
C ILE A 147 -5.27 -6.45 5.10
N SER A 148 -5.60 -5.17 5.26
CA SER A 148 -5.69 -4.53 6.58
C SER A 148 -6.85 -5.07 7.42
N HIS A 149 -8.03 -5.26 6.81
CA HIS A 149 -9.24 -5.79 7.45
C HIS A 149 -10.28 -6.28 6.42
N ASN A 150 -11.34 -6.92 6.90
CA ASN A 150 -12.36 -7.60 6.06
C ASN A 150 -13.53 -6.67 5.66
N HIS A 151 -13.25 -5.45 5.20
CA HIS A 151 -14.25 -4.65 4.50
C HIS A 151 -14.06 -4.78 2.99
N ALA A 152 -15.17 -4.85 2.26
CA ALA A 152 -15.19 -5.18 0.84
C ALA A 152 -14.29 -4.27 -0.02
N ASP A 153 -14.26 -2.98 0.29
CA ASP A 153 -13.44 -1.98 -0.39
C ASP A 153 -11.93 -2.20 -0.22
N HIS A 154 -11.50 -3.09 0.68
CA HIS A 154 -10.10 -3.44 0.91
C HIS A 154 -9.65 -4.73 0.20
N HIS A 155 -10.56 -5.61 -0.24
CA HIS A 155 -10.14 -6.95 -0.72
C HIS A 155 -10.87 -7.50 -1.94
N LEU A 156 -11.93 -6.85 -2.46
CA LEU A 156 -12.67 -7.40 -3.61
C LEU A 156 -11.85 -7.48 -4.92
N GLY A 157 -10.79 -6.70 -5.07
CA GLY A 157 -9.87 -6.77 -6.21
C GLY A 157 -8.88 -7.94 -6.16
N LEU A 158 -8.67 -8.54 -4.98
CA LEU A 158 -7.67 -9.56 -4.76
C LEU A 158 -7.88 -10.79 -5.65
N LEU A 159 -9.12 -11.25 -5.80
CA LEU A 159 -9.43 -12.42 -6.63
C LEU A 159 -8.99 -12.19 -8.08
N ARG A 160 -9.31 -11.01 -8.65
CA ARG A 160 -8.94 -10.70 -10.04
C ARG A 160 -7.44 -10.59 -10.23
N LEU A 161 -6.72 -10.01 -9.26
CA LEU A 161 -5.25 -9.93 -9.24
C LEU A 161 -4.61 -11.32 -9.21
N LEU A 162 -5.05 -12.20 -8.30
CA LEU A 162 -4.54 -13.56 -8.16
C LEU A 162 -4.86 -14.42 -9.39
N SER A 163 -6.07 -14.32 -9.93
CA SER A 163 -6.42 -14.99 -11.18
C SER A 163 -5.52 -14.54 -12.32
N TYR A 164 -5.27 -13.22 -12.47
CA TYR A 164 -4.37 -12.70 -13.49
C TYR A 164 -2.94 -13.25 -13.33
N ARG A 165 -2.43 -13.28 -12.09
CA ARG A 165 -1.11 -13.85 -11.78
C ARG A 165 -1.00 -15.34 -12.10
N HIS A 166 -2.06 -16.11 -11.87
CA HIS A 166 -2.05 -17.55 -12.11
C HIS A 166 -2.11 -17.88 -13.61
N THR A 167 -2.88 -17.13 -14.38
CA THR A 167 -3.10 -17.38 -15.81
C THR A 167 -2.03 -16.79 -16.70
N GLY A 168 -1.28 -15.80 -16.21
CA GLY A 168 -0.27 -15.10 -16.98
C GLY A 168 1.12 -15.47 -16.54
#